data_AF-A0A7W9G7C1-F1
#
_entry.id   AF-A0A7W9G7C1-F1
#
_cell.length_a   1.000
_cell.length_b   1.000
_cell.length_c   1.000
_cell.angle_alpha   90.00
_cell.angle_beta   90.00
_cell.angle_gamma   90.00
#
_symmetry.space_group_name_H-M   'P 1'
#
loop_
_entity.id
_entity.type
_entity.pdbx_description
1 polymer ?
#
loop_
_entity_poly.entity_id
_entity_poly.type
_entity_poly.pdbx_seq_one_letter_code
_entity_poly.pdbx_strand_id
1 'polypeptide(L)'
;MAACTSGTDIVSTPTRAPQLIQDVPPYICKFIPEEAFRLVSGVTRPLAERTAGSTESGECWAPDTAPWPLQVNWLQADGETGQEHLRFLMTDRRSVYTRHSGVELPTELGEGMAAYVTNSPLADQPYRVSAKFGCGDEDRMIDIYLAQVAKGRDAFKDMTELMRIAQKRYGKLYNCTPGT
;
A
#
# COMPACT_ATOMS: atom_id res chain seq x y z
N MET A 1 -65.76 -9.06 7.44
CA MET A 1 -64.87 -8.59 8.51
C MET A 1 -63.47 -9.13 8.21
N ALA A 2 -62.47 -8.23 8.22
CA ALA A 2 -61.02 -8.44 8.33
C ALA A 2 -60.29 -9.26 7.23
N ALA A 3 -59.05 -9.00 6.83
CA ALA A 3 -58.12 -7.86 6.93
C ALA A 3 -56.89 -8.25 6.06
N CYS A 4 -56.19 -7.26 5.52
CA CYS A 4 -54.97 -7.38 4.69
C CYS A 4 -53.80 -8.03 5.44
N THR A 5 -52.86 -8.66 4.72
CA THR A 5 -51.43 -8.44 5.03
C THR A 5 -50.59 -8.52 3.76
N SER A 6 -50.03 -7.38 3.38
CA SER A 6 -49.05 -7.22 2.31
C SER A 6 -47.76 -7.95 2.69
N GLY A 7 -47.27 -8.82 1.80
CA GLY A 7 -45.93 -9.35 1.90
C GLY A 7 -44.93 -8.22 1.73
N THR A 8 -44.15 -7.95 2.79
CA THR A 8 -43.03 -7.04 2.74
C THR A 8 -41.94 -7.71 1.91
N ASP A 9 -41.86 -7.37 0.63
CA ASP A 9 -40.70 -7.69 -0.20
C ASP A 9 -39.49 -7.01 0.44
N ILE A 10 -38.66 -7.82 1.13
CA ILE A 10 -37.33 -7.40 1.56
C ILE A 10 -36.53 -7.24 0.27
N VAL A 11 -36.54 -6.01 -0.27
CA VAL A 11 -35.64 -5.59 -1.34
C VAL A 11 -34.23 -5.74 -0.79
N SER A 12 -33.64 -6.90 -1.08
CA SER A 12 -32.24 -7.18 -0.82
C SER A 12 -31.45 -6.30 -1.78
N THR A 13 -31.03 -5.12 -1.31
CA THR A 13 -30.12 -4.26 -2.06
C THR A 13 -28.92 -5.10 -2.46
N PRO A 14 -28.62 -5.30 -3.75
CA PRO A 14 -27.48 -6.08 -4.17
C PRO A 14 -26.24 -5.47 -3.54
N THR A 15 -25.50 -6.27 -2.76
CA THR A 15 -24.17 -5.88 -2.30
C THR A 15 -23.35 -5.54 -3.54
N ARG A 16 -23.06 -4.24 -3.73
CA ARG A 16 -22.26 -3.75 -4.86
C ARG A 16 -20.98 -4.59 -4.91
N ALA A 17 -20.70 -5.20 -6.05
CA ALA A 17 -19.48 -5.97 -6.23
C ALA A 17 -18.26 -5.12 -5.81
N PRO A 18 -17.27 -5.68 -5.09
CA PRO A 18 -16.09 -4.93 -4.69
C PRO A 18 -15.44 -4.31 -5.91
N GLN A 19 -15.28 -2.99 -5.92
CA GLN A 19 -14.58 -2.32 -7.01
C GLN A 19 -13.12 -2.80 -7.02
N LEU A 20 -12.62 -3.15 -8.19
CA LEU A 20 -11.25 -3.60 -8.37
C LEU A 20 -10.29 -2.41 -8.36
N ILE A 21 -9.10 -2.63 -7.81
CA ILE A 21 -7.99 -1.68 -7.91
C ILE A 21 -7.44 -1.73 -9.34
N GLN A 22 -7.23 -0.57 -9.95
CA GLN A 22 -6.74 -0.45 -11.31
C GLN A 22 -5.44 0.37 -11.37
N ASP A 23 -4.50 -0.04 -12.22
CA ASP A 23 -3.25 0.66 -12.52
C ASP A 23 -3.47 1.71 -13.62
N VAL A 24 -4.02 2.87 -13.24
CA VAL A 24 -4.39 3.95 -14.18
C VAL A 24 -3.91 5.31 -13.66
N PRO A 25 -3.26 6.15 -14.48
CA PRO A 25 -2.91 7.51 -14.07
C PRO A 25 -4.15 8.38 -13.80
N PRO A 26 -4.03 9.49 -13.05
CA PRO A 26 -2.79 10.04 -12.49
C PRO A 26 -2.27 9.24 -11.29
N TYR A 27 -0.95 9.33 -11.05
CA TYR A 27 -0.30 8.69 -9.91
C TYR A 27 0.03 9.72 -8.85
N ILE A 28 -0.31 9.43 -7.60
CA ILE A 28 0.17 10.15 -6.42
C ILE A 28 1.46 9.52 -5.89
N CYS A 29 2.34 10.36 -5.36
CA CYS A 29 3.65 9.94 -4.87
C CYS A 29 4.44 9.12 -5.89
N LYS A 30 4.26 9.41 -7.19
CA LYS A 30 4.84 8.71 -8.36
C LYS A 30 4.39 7.25 -8.58
N PHE A 31 3.98 6.54 -7.53
CA PHE A 31 3.79 5.09 -7.52
C PHE A 31 2.32 4.64 -7.46
N ILE A 32 1.44 5.38 -6.79
CA ILE A 32 0.11 4.91 -6.43
C ILE A 32 -0.94 5.57 -7.33
N PRO A 33 -1.79 4.83 -8.06
CA PRO A 33 -2.91 5.43 -8.79
C PRO A 33 -3.81 6.22 -7.84
N GLU A 34 -4.16 7.45 -8.21
CA GLU A 34 -5.01 8.31 -7.37
C GLU A 34 -6.35 7.63 -7.09
N GLU A 35 -6.99 7.07 -8.13
CA GLU A 35 -8.29 6.40 -8.00
C GLU A 35 -8.20 5.18 -7.08
N ALA A 36 -7.13 4.38 -7.19
CA ALA A 36 -6.89 3.25 -6.31
C ALA A 36 -6.72 3.69 -4.86
N PHE A 37 -5.92 4.73 -4.61
CA PHE A 37 -5.75 5.26 -3.26
C PHE A 37 -7.08 5.74 -2.67
N ARG A 38 -7.87 6.51 -3.42
CA ARG A 38 -9.19 6.99 -2.95
C ARG A 38 -10.14 5.84 -2.68
N LEU A 39 -10.15 4.82 -3.54
CA LEU A 39 -10.97 3.63 -3.36
C LEU A 39 -10.58 2.84 -2.10
N VAL A 40 -9.27 2.63 -1.89
CA VAL A 40 -8.75 1.84 -0.76
C VAL A 40 -8.89 2.59 0.55
N SER A 41 -8.56 3.89 0.58
CA SER A 41 -8.56 4.68 1.82
C SER A 41 -9.90 5.34 2.16
N GLY A 42 -10.77 5.55 1.16
CA GLY A 42 -11.98 6.36 1.31
C GLY A 42 -11.72 7.87 1.40
N VAL A 43 -10.49 8.33 1.12
CA VAL A 43 -10.11 9.75 1.20
C VAL A 43 -10.69 10.53 0.02
N THR A 44 -11.52 11.53 0.32
CA THR A 44 -12.18 12.39 -0.69
C THR A 44 -11.60 13.80 -0.75
N ARG A 45 -10.81 14.21 0.25
CA ARG A 45 -10.17 15.53 0.28
C ARG A 45 -9.14 15.70 -0.86
N PRO A 46 -8.77 16.94 -1.21
CA PRO A 46 -7.68 17.20 -2.15
C PRO A 46 -6.39 16.52 -1.72
N LEU A 47 -5.64 16.01 -2.70
CA LEU A 47 -4.35 15.38 -2.49
C LEU A 47 -3.28 16.41 -2.82
N ALA A 48 -2.50 16.81 -1.82
CA ALA A 48 -1.33 17.64 -1.97
C ALA A 48 -0.11 16.80 -1.57
N GLU A 49 0.84 16.63 -2.48
CA GLU A 49 2.03 15.82 -2.22
C GLU A 49 3.12 16.66 -1.57
N ARG A 50 3.79 16.08 -0.57
CA ARG A 50 5.10 16.54 -0.14
C ARG A 50 6.08 15.41 -0.37
N THR A 51 7.20 15.72 -1.00
CA THR A 51 8.28 14.76 -1.28
C THR A 51 9.57 15.22 -0.61
N ALA A 52 10.34 14.29 -0.06
CA ALA A 52 11.68 14.49 0.46
C ALA A 52 12.63 13.39 -0.05
N GLY A 53 13.94 13.64 0.03
CA GLY A 53 14.98 12.72 -0.46
C GLY A 53 15.47 13.03 -1.87
N SER A 54 16.06 12.04 -2.52
CA SER A 54 16.57 12.12 -3.88
C SER A 54 15.61 11.47 -4.89
N THR A 55 16.02 11.43 -6.16
CA THR A 55 15.29 10.70 -7.19
C THR A 55 15.31 9.20 -6.92
N GLU A 56 16.42 8.69 -6.40
CA GLU A 56 16.73 7.28 -6.21
C GLU A 56 16.17 6.73 -4.89
N SER A 57 16.23 7.53 -3.83
CA SER A 57 15.77 7.14 -2.50
C SER A 57 15.05 8.31 -1.84
N GLY A 58 13.81 8.12 -1.44
CA GLY A 58 13.00 9.20 -0.90
C GLY A 58 11.69 8.76 -0.30
N GLU A 59 10.93 9.75 0.13
CA GLU A 59 9.63 9.57 0.75
C GLU A 59 8.64 10.60 0.23
N CYS A 60 7.37 10.21 0.17
CA CYS A 60 6.28 11.09 -0.19
C CYS A 60 5.09 10.87 0.73
N TRP A 61 4.43 11.98 1.11
CA TRP A 61 3.20 11.98 1.88
C TRP A 61 2.07 12.61 1.07
N ALA A 62 0.89 12.00 1.15
CA ALA A 62 -0.30 12.54 0.49
C ALA A 62 -1.59 12.27 1.27
N PRO A 63 -2.44 13.28 1.49
CA PRO A 63 -2.11 14.71 1.51
C PRO A 63 -1.08 15.09 2.60
N ASP A 64 -0.35 16.18 2.37
CA ASP A 64 0.63 16.78 3.29
C ASP A 64 -0.02 17.45 4.51
N THR A 65 -0.77 16.68 5.29
CA THR A 65 -1.31 17.11 6.59
C THR A 65 -1.46 15.92 7.50
N ALA A 66 -0.80 15.97 8.66
CA ALA A 66 -0.85 14.93 9.67
C ALA A 66 -2.28 14.76 10.25
N PRO A 67 -2.71 13.52 10.56
CA PRO A 67 -2.04 12.26 10.22
C PRO A 67 -2.07 12.02 8.69
N TRP A 68 -0.89 11.73 8.10
CA TRP A 68 -0.76 11.58 6.65
C TRP A 68 -1.54 10.37 6.17
N PRO A 69 -2.54 10.52 5.28
CA PRO A 69 -3.33 9.38 4.84
C PRO A 69 -2.56 8.33 4.03
N LEU A 70 -1.54 8.78 3.29
CA LEU A 70 -0.58 7.95 2.56
C LEU A 70 0.84 8.40 2.91
N GLN A 71 1.72 7.44 3.13
CA GLN A 71 3.16 7.59 2.99
C GLN A 71 3.68 6.51 2.05
N VAL A 72 4.55 6.89 1.11
CA VAL A 72 5.29 5.96 0.26
C VAL A 72 6.77 6.25 0.43
N ASN A 73 7.56 5.24 0.80
CA ASN A 73 9.01 5.32 0.80
C ASN A 73 9.57 4.42 -0.30
N TRP A 74 10.62 4.86 -0.98
CA TRP A 74 11.36 4.03 -1.92
C TRP A 74 12.85 4.16 -1.66
N LEU A 75 13.57 3.04 -1.75
CA LEU A 75 15.00 2.98 -1.48
C LEU A 75 15.69 2.14 -2.55
N GLN A 76 16.84 2.63 -3.02
CA GLN A 76 17.79 1.89 -3.85
C GLN A 76 18.98 1.47 -3.00
N ALA A 77 19.40 0.21 -3.13
CA ALA A 77 20.71 -0.23 -2.65
C ALA A 77 21.77 0.08 -3.71
N ASP A 78 22.77 0.86 -3.34
CA ASP A 78 24.01 1.04 -4.09
C ASP A 78 25.18 0.32 -3.39
N GLY A 79 25.82 -0.60 -4.12
CA GLY A 79 26.92 -1.42 -3.58
C GLY A 79 26.54 -2.33 -2.41
N GLU A 80 27.55 -2.94 -1.79
CA GLU A 80 27.38 -3.94 -0.73
C GLU A 80 26.72 -3.35 0.51
N THR A 81 27.19 -2.19 0.98
CA THR A 81 26.63 -1.50 2.15
C THR A 81 25.14 -1.17 1.98
N GLY A 82 24.73 -0.72 0.79
CA GLY A 82 23.33 -0.46 0.46
C GLY A 82 22.48 -1.73 0.53
N GLN A 83 23.00 -2.85 0.01
CA GLN A 83 22.32 -4.14 0.08
C GLN A 83 22.19 -4.65 1.52
N GLU A 84 23.24 -4.50 2.33
CA GLU A 84 23.19 -4.82 3.76
C GLU A 84 22.15 -3.99 4.50
N HIS A 85 22.07 -2.69 4.18
CA HIS A 85 21.09 -1.79 4.78
C HIS A 85 19.65 -2.20 4.45
N LEU A 86 19.33 -2.51 3.18
CA LEU A 86 17.99 -2.97 2.80
C LEU A 86 17.62 -4.30 3.47
N ARG A 87 18.58 -5.22 3.61
CA ARG A 87 18.36 -6.49 4.31
C ARG A 87 18.06 -6.29 5.80
N PHE A 88 18.81 -5.40 6.45
CA PHE A 88 18.56 -5.03 7.84
C PHE A 88 17.16 -4.42 8.00
N LEU A 89 16.81 -3.46 7.14
CA LEU A 89 15.49 -2.81 7.13
C LEU A 89 14.35 -3.81 6.92
N MET A 90 14.52 -4.79 6.04
CA MET A 90 13.51 -5.81 5.79
C MET A 90 13.36 -6.78 6.96
N THR A 91 14.49 -7.15 7.59
CA THR A 91 14.51 -8.01 8.78
C THR A 91 13.77 -7.35 9.95
N ASP A 92 14.02 -6.05 10.20
CA ASP A 92 13.34 -5.29 11.25
C ASP A 92 11.83 -5.20 11.00
N ARG A 93 11.42 -4.84 9.78
CA ARG A 93 10.00 -4.80 9.38
C ARG A 93 9.33 -6.14 9.55
N ARG A 94 9.94 -7.23 9.08
CA ARG A 94 9.42 -8.60 9.22
C ARG A 94 9.21 -8.96 10.69
N SER A 95 10.17 -8.62 11.56
CA SER A 95 10.06 -8.83 13.01
C SER A 95 8.87 -8.09 13.61
N VAL A 96 8.70 -6.80 13.27
CA VAL A 96 7.54 -6.01 13.71
C VAL A 96 6.25 -6.62 13.19
N TYR A 97 6.14 -6.87 11.88
CA TYR A 97 4.90 -7.29 11.23
C TYR A 97 4.47 -8.67 11.71
N THR A 98 5.40 -9.59 11.95
CA THR A 98 5.11 -10.92 12.51
C THR A 98 4.45 -10.82 13.89
N ARG A 99 4.92 -9.90 14.76
CA ARG A 99 4.30 -9.66 16.08
C ARG A 99 2.86 -9.12 15.98
N HIS A 100 2.50 -8.55 14.84
CA HIS A 100 1.16 -8.02 14.56
C HIS A 100 0.36 -8.91 13.60
N SER A 101 0.67 -10.21 13.52
CA SER A 101 -0.03 -11.18 12.65
C SER A 101 0.00 -10.76 11.17
N GLY A 102 1.11 -10.17 10.74
CA GLY A 102 1.31 -9.78 9.34
C GLY A 102 1.28 -10.97 8.41
N VAL A 103 0.87 -10.71 7.16
CA VAL A 103 0.74 -11.69 6.09
C VAL A 103 1.90 -11.49 5.11
N GLU A 104 2.54 -12.58 4.70
CA GLU A 104 3.57 -12.53 3.66
C GLU A 104 2.97 -12.13 2.32
N LEU A 105 3.71 -11.33 1.56
CA LEU A 105 3.34 -11.00 0.20
C LEU A 105 3.58 -12.19 -0.74
N PRO A 106 2.85 -12.27 -1.87
CA PRO A 106 3.16 -13.22 -2.93
C PRO A 106 4.62 -13.12 -3.36
N THR A 107 5.26 -14.26 -3.62
CA THR A 107 6.70 -14.34 -3.88
C THR A 107 7.14 -13.52 -5.07
N GLU A 108 6.27 -13.33 -6.08
CA GLU A 108 6.59 -12.49 -7.24
C GLU A 108 6.76 -10.99 -6.91
N LEU A 109 6.39 -10.57 -5.69
CA LEU A 109 6.64 -9.22 -5.17
C LEU A 109 7.92 -9.13 -4.34
N GLY A 110 8.77 -10.17 -4.35
CA GLY A 110 9.99 -10.22 -3.57
C GLY A 110 9.76 -10.60 -2.11
N GLU A 111 10.69 -10.17 -1.25
CA GLU A 111 10.62 -10.38 0.18
C GLU A 111 9.76 -9.27 0.82
N GLY A 112 8.54 -9.59 1.23
CA GLY A 112 7.65 -8.57 1.79
C GLY A 112 6.54 -9.09 2.68
N MET A 113 5.95 -8.18 3.45
CA MET A 113 4.82 -8.46 4.34
C MET A 113 3.87 -7.26 4.42
N ALA A 114 2.59 -7.53 4.65
CA ALA A 114 1.57 -6.54 5.00
C ALA A 114 1.06 -6.78 6.42
N ALA A 115 0.84 -5.73 7.20
CA ALA A 115 0.41 -5.82 8.59
C ALA A 115 -0.50 -4.65 8.99
N TYR A 116 -1.27 -4.88 10.05
CA TYR A 116 -2.00 -3.85 10.78
C TYR A 116 -1.34 -3.65 12.14
N VAL A 117 -0.53 -2.61 12.25
CA VAL A 117 0.34 -2.31 13.40
C VAL A 117 -0.34 -1.31 14.33
N THR A 118 -0.82 -1.79 15.48
CA THR A 118 -1.45 -0.97 16.54
C THR A 118 -0.59 -0.94 17.80
N ASN A 119 -0.91 -0.05 18.75
CA ASN A 119 -0.21 0.09 20.03
C ASN A 119 1.30 0.35 19.88
N SER A 120 1.65 1.21 18.93
CA SER A 120 3.02 1.53 18.54
C SER A 120 3.11 3.03 18.24
N PRO A 121 4.30 3.67 18.31
CA PRO A 121 4.52 5.03 17.77
C PRO A 121 4.11 5.18 16.29
N LEU A 122 3.85 4.06 15.61
CA LEU A 122 3.43 3.94 14.22
C LEU A 122 1.91 3.99 14.02
N ALA A 123 1.13 4.21 15.10
CA ALA A 123 -0.33 4.09 15.11
C ALA A 123 -1.09 5.09 14.22
N ASP A 124 -0.46 6.20 13.80
CA ASP A 124 -1.07 7.17 12.87
C ASP A 124 -1.21 6.61 11.45
N GLN A 125 -0.42 5.59 11.11
CA GLN A 125 -0.49 4.84 9.84
C GLN A 125 -0.36 3.34 10.13
N PRO A 126 -1.42 2.72 10.65
CA PRO A 126 -1.36 1.35 11.15
C PRO A 126 -1.37 0.31 10.03
N TYR A 127 -1.93 0.62 8.86
CA TYR A 127 -1.92 -0.28 7.71
C TYR A 127 -0.60 -0.12 6.96
N ARG A 128 0.23 -1.16 6.94
CA ARG A 128 1.58 -1.08 6.39
C ARG A 128 1.87 -2.27 5.50
N VAL A 129 2.50 -1.99 4.37
CA VAL A 129 3.06 -3.03 3.49
C VAL A 129 4.45 -2.60 3.05
N SER A 130 5.38 -3.55 3.08
CA SER A 130 6.77 -3.35 2.72
C SER A 130 7.25 -4.51 1.88
N ALA A 131 8.05 -4.22 0.86
CA ALA A 131 8.65 -5.24 0.02
C ALA A 131 10.07 -4.83 -0.39
N LYS A 132 11.02 -5.74 -0.21
CA LYS A 132 12.35 -5.73 -0.84
C LYS A 132 12.31 -6.63 -2.08
N PHE A 133 12.74 -6.13 -3.22
CA PHE A 133 12.66 -6.83 -4.51
C PHE A 133 13.88 -6.48 -5.37
N GLY A 134 14.26 -7.36 -6.29
CA GLY A 134 15.28 -7.07 -7.28
C GLY A 134 14.75 -6.18 -8.40
N CYS A 135 15.59 -5.30 -8.94
CA CYS A 135 15.31 -4.57 -10.17
C CYS A 135 16.58 -4.46 -11.02
N GLY A 136 16.78 -5.42 -11.92
CA GLY A 136 18.08 -5.66 -12.53
C GLY A 136 19.03 -6.35 -11.54
N ASP A 137 20.27 -5.88 -11.45
CA ASP A 137 21.30 -6.44 -10.56
C ASP A 137 21.29 -5.84 -9.14
N GLU A 138 20.31 -4.98 -8.84
CA GLU A 138 20.27 -4.23 -7.60
C GLU A 138 18.97 -4.46 -6.82
N ASP A 139 19.09 -4.53 -5.50
CA ASP A 139 17.96 -4.58 -4.59
C ASP A 139 17.28 -3.21 -4.48
N ARG A 140 15.96 -3.26 -4.33
CA ARG A 140 15.04 -2.13 -4.14
C ARG A 140 14.14 -2.40 -2.95
N MET A 141 13.62 -1.34 -2.34
CA MET A 141 12.56 -1.46 -1.35
C MET A 141 11.49 -0.40 -1.59
N ILE A 142 10.23 -0.79 -1.42
CA ILE A 142 9.10 0.13 -1.33
C ILE A 142 8.35 -0.15 -0.03
N ASP A 143 7.98 0.93 0.67
CA ASP A 143 7.02 0.90 1.77
C ASP A 143 5.78 1.71 1.38
N ILE A 144 4.60 1.21 1.74
CA ILE A 144 3.33 1.93 1.61
C ILE A 144 2.61 1.86 2.94
N TYR A 145 2.34 3.02 3.53
CA TYR A 145 1.62 3.15 4.79
C TYR A 145 0.34 3.94 4.59
N LEU A 146 -0.76 3.44 5.16
CA LEU A 146 -2.07 4.07 5.11
C LEU A 146 -2.59 4.34 6.52
N ALA A 147 -3.16 5.52 6.73
CA ALA A 147 -3.87 5.86 7.97
C ALA A 147 -5.15 5.04 8.16
N GLN A 148 -5.81 4.69 7.05
CA GLN A 148 -7.08 3.99 7.06
C GLN A 148 -7.32 3.19 5.78
N VAL A 149 -8.19 2.19 5.88
CA VAL A 149 -8.79 1.47 4.76
C VAL A 149 -10.30 1.63 4.84
N ALA A 150 -10.95 1.82 3.70
CA ALA A 150 -12.38 2.02 3.57
C ALA A 150 -13.16 0.80 4.09
N LYS A 151 -14.29 1.06 4.75
CA LYS A 151 -15.13 0.02 5.36
C LYS A 151 -15.56 -1.02 4.31
N GLY A 152 -15.47 -2.29 4.66
CA GLY A 152 -15.90 -3.41 3.82
C GLY A 152 -14.86 -3.86 2.79
N ARG A 153 -13.67 -3.26 2.80
CA ARG A 153 -12.54 -3.69 1.99
C ARG A 153 -11.63 -4.67 2.74
N ASP A 154 -10.93 -5.50 1.98
CA ASP A 154 -9.89 -6.39 2.50
C ASP A 154 -8.55 -5.67 2.44
N ALA A 155 -8.11 -5.18 3.60
CA ALA A 155 -6.91 -4.36 3.70
C ALA A 155 -5.64 -5.07 3.20
N PHE A 156 -5.46 -6.36 3.49
CA PHE A 156 -4.25 -7.08 3.08
C PHE A 156 -4.24 -7.35 1.59
N LYS A 157 -5.40 -7.72 1.02
CA LYS A 157 -5.55 -7.89 -0.43
C LYS A 157 -5.29 -6.58 -1.16
N ASP A 158 -5.86 -5.48 -0.68
CA ASP A 158 -5.69 -4.17 -1.32
C ASP A 158 -4.26 -3.65 -1.21
N MET A 159 -3.62 -3.77 -0.04
CA MET A 159 -2.21 -3.38 0.13
C MET A 159 -1.28 -4.22 -0.75
N THR A 160 -1.56 -5.51 -0.92
CA THR A 160 -0.81 -6.38 -1.84
C THR A 160 -0.93 -5.89 -3.28
N GLU A 161 -2.13 -5.49 -3.70
CA GLU A 161 -2.35 -4.97 -5.06
C GLU A 161 -1.71 -3.59 -5.27
N LEU A 162 -1.78 -2.71 -4.27
CA LEU A 162 -1.06 -1.43 -4.30
C LEU A 162 0.46 -1.63 -4.42
N MET A 163 1.02 -2.61 -3.69
CA MET A 163 2.44 -2.96 -3.81
C MET A 163 2.80 -3.47 -5.21
N ARG A 164 1.96 -4.35 -5.78
CA ARG A 164 2.14 -4.85 -7.16
C ARG A 164 2.18 -3.71 -8.18
N ILE A 165 1.26 -2.76 -8.05
CA ILE A 165 1.22 -1.58 -8.93
C ILE A 165 2.46 -0.70 -8.70
N ALA A 166 2.84 -0.46 -7.44
CA ALA A 166 3.99 0.36 -7.11
C ALA A 166 5.29 -0.23 -7.69
N GLN A 167 5.53 -1.53 -7.57
CA GLN A 167 6.71 -2.20 -8.16
C GLN A 167 6.69 -2.12 -9.69
N LYS A 168 5.56 -2.43 -10.33
CA LYS A 168 5.42 -2.31 -11.78
C LYS A 168 5.68 -0.87 -12.26
N ARG A 169 5.20 0.12 -11.50
CA ARG A 169 5.44 1.54 -11.77
C ARG A 169 6.90 1.92 -11.56
N TYR A 170 7.55 1.37 -10.53
CA TYR A 170 8.98 1.52 -10.27
C TYR A 170 9.81 1.07 -11.47
N GLY A 171 9.55 -0.12 -12.01
CA GLY A 171 10.26 -0.61 -13.19
C GLY A 171 10.16 0.33 -14.40
N LYS A 172 9.00 0.96 -14.60
CA LYS A 172 8.81 1.98 -15.65
C LYS A 172 9.55 3.29 -15.37
N LEU A 173 9.64 3.72 -14.11
CA LEU A 173 10.29 4.98 -13.72
C LEU A 173 11.82 4.89 -13.77
N TYR A 174 12.38 3.72 -13.43
CA TYR A 174 13.82 3.49 -13.31
C TYR A 174 14.37 2.54 -14.39
N ASN A 175 13.60 2.25 -15.43
CA ASN A 175 13.99 1.42 -16.58
C ASN A 175 14.59 0.06 -16.18
N CYS A 176 13.94 -0.63 -15.25
CA CYS A 176 14.34 -1.97 -14.80
C CYS A 176 13.14 -2.91 -14.72
N THR A 177 13.39 -4.21 -14.59
CA THR A 177 12.33 -5.22 -14.44
C THR A 177 12.28 -5.66 -12.98
N PRO A 178 11.19 -5.35 -12.25
CA PRO A 178 11.01 -5.82 -10.87
C PRO A 178 10.84 -7.33 -10.82
N GLY A 179 11.43 -7.97 -9.80
CA GLY A 179 11.31 -9.40 -9.55
C GLY A 179 11.93 -9.81 -8.23
N THR A 180 12.05 -11.12 -8.03
CA THR A 180 12.79 -11.72 -6.91
C THR A 180 14.28 -11.77 -7.18
#